data_AF-A0A958DBK1-F1
#
_entry.id   AF-A0A958DBK1-F1
#
_cell.length_a   1.000
_cell.length_b   1.000
_cell.length_c   1.000
_cell.angle_alpha   90.00
_cell.angle_beta   90.00
_cell.angle_gamma   90.00
#
_symmetry.space_group_name_H-M   'P 1'
#
loop_
_entity.id
_entity.type
_entity.pdbx_description
1 polymer ?
#
loop_
_entity_poly.entity_id
_entity_poly.type
_entity_poly.pdbx_seq_one_letter_code
_entity_poly.pdbx_strand_id
1 'polypeptide(L)' 'MSERVNLETAIAVLETQRTVLGDATVDASIAALQRQLAEPGTVPPEEQRKLVTVLFADLAGWTAMGQQLDPEEVQL' A
#
# COMPACT_ATOMS: atom_id res chain seq x y z
N MET A 1 -13.31 -0.59 -11.31
CA MET A 1 -12.59 0.60 -11.80
C MET A 1 -11.59 1.00 -10.72
N SER A 2 -10.34 1.26 -11.09
CA SER A 2 -9.29 1.59 -10.13
C SER A 2 -9.46 3.01 -9.58
N GLU A 3 -9.07 3.26 -8.33
CA GLU A 3 -9.18 4.57 -7.67
C GLU A 3 -8.55 5.70 -8.48
N ARG A 4 -7.40 5.45 -9.10
CA ARG A 4 -6.74 6.36 -10.05
C ARG A 4 -7.67 6.79 -11.20
N VAL A 5 -8.39 5.85 -11.81
CA VAL A 5 -9.30 6.13 -12.94
C VAL A 5 -10.48 7.00 -12.47
N ASN A 6 -10.94 6.82 -11.23
CA ASN A 6 -11.98 7.66 -10.65
C ASN A 6 -11.49 9.11 -10.45
N LEU A 7 -10.27 9.29 -9.95
CA LEU A 7 -9.66 10.62 -9.77
C LEU A 7 -9.42 11.34 -11.11
N GLU A 8 -8.92 10.64 -12.13
CA GLU A 8 -8.73 11.18 -13.47
C GLU A 8 -10.08 11.60 -14.09
N THR A 9 -11.13 10.80 -13.91
CA THR A 9 -12.49 11.12 -14.37
C THR A 9 -13.06 12.33 -13.64
N ALA A 10 -12.85 12.43 -12.33
CA ALA A 10 -13.30 13.57 -11.53
C ALA A 10 -12.65 14.90 -11.98
N ILE A 11 -11.33 14.88 -12.27
CA ILE A 11 -10.61 16.04 -12.82
C ILE A 11 -11.23 16.47 -14.16
N ALA A 12 -11.49 15.52 -15.06
CA ALA A 12 -12.10 15.83 -16.36
C ALA A 12 -13.48 16.48 -16.22
N VAL A 13 -14.32 15.97 -15.31
CA VAL A 13 -15.64 16.56 -15.03
C VAL A 13 -15.51 17.97 -14.44
N LEU A 14 -14.59 18.20 -13.51
CA LEU A 14 -14.38 19.53 -12.91
C LEU A 14 -13.97 20.58 -13.95
N GLU A 15 -13.12 20.24 -14.91
CA GLU A 15 -12.76 21.16 -16.01
C GLU A 15 -13.98 21.56 -16.86
N THR A 16 -14.91 20.63 -17.13
CA THR A 16 -16.15 20.97 -17.85
C THR A 16 -17.09 21.89 -17.07
N GLN A 17 -16.97 21.92 -15.75
CA GLN A 17 -17.82 22.70 -14.85
C GLN A 17 -17.22 24.06 -14.48
N ARG A 18 -16.08 24.45 -15.09
CA ARG A 18 -15.36 25.69 -14.82
C ARG A 18 -16.22 26.95 -14.94
N THR A 19 -17.15 27.00 -15.90
CA THR A 19 -18.09 28.12 -16.07
C THR A 19 -19.12 28.24 -14.95
N VAL A 20 -19.44 27.13 -14.26
CA VAL A 20 -20.44 27.09 -13.19
C VAL A 20 -19.79 27.29 -11.81
N LEU A 21 -18.63 26.68 -11.58
CA LEU A 21 -17.93 26.67 -10.29
C LEU A 21 -16.91 27.81 -10.14
N GLY A 22 -16.50 28.42 -11.26
CA GLY A 22 -15.48 29.45 -11.31
C GLY A 22 -14.05 28.89 -11.27
N ASP A 23 -13.14 29.61 -11.93
CA ASP A 23 -11.74 29.18 -12.14
C ASP A 23 -11.02 28.85 -10.84
N ALA A 24 -11.07 29.75 -9.85
CA ALA A 24 -10.36 29.58 -8.59
C ALA A 24 -10.77 28.30 -7.82
N THR A 25 -12.06 27.96 -7.86
CA THR A 25 -12.59 26.74 -7.20
C THR A 25 -12.14 25.49 -7.92
N VAL A 26 -12.19 25.50 -9.26
CA VAL A 26 -11.77 24.36 -10.09
C VAL A 26 -10.27 24.13 -9.97
N ASP A 27 -9.46 25.20 -10.02
CA ASP A 27 -8.01 25.12 -9.91
C ASP A 27 -7.59 24.56 -8.54
N ALA A 28 -8.21 25.05 -7.45
CA ALA A 28 -7.95 24.53 -6.11
C ALA A 28 -8.30 23.04 -5.97
N SER A 29 -9.43 22.62 -6.55
CA SER A 29 -9.91 21.23 -6.50
C SER A 29 -9.02 20.29 -7.33
N ILE A 30 -8.67 20.70 -8.55
CA ILE A 30 -7.77 19.93 -9.42
C ILE A 30 -6.38 19.79 -8.78
N ALA A 31 -5.84 20.86 -8.19
CA ALA A 31 -4.56 20.80 -7.49
C ALA A 31 -4.59 19.80 -6.30
N ALA A 32 -5.71 19.66 -5.59
CA ALA A 32 -5.86 18.66 -4.54
C ALA A 32 -5.89 17.22 -5.09
N LEU A 33 -6.67 16.98 -6.16
CA LEU A 33 -6.78 15.67 -6.79
C LEU A 33 -5.46 15.22 -7.46
N GLN A 34 -4.72 16.15 -8.06
CA GLN A 34 -3.39 15.88 -8.63
C GLN A 34 -2.37 15.47 -7.57
N ARG A 35 -2.44 16.04 -6.36
CA ARG A 35 -1.59 15.60 -5.24
C ARG A 35 -1.90 14.16 -4.84
N GLN A 36 -3.18 13.79 -4.75
CA GLN A 36 -3.58 12.40 -4.48
C GLN A 36 -3.12 11.43 -5.56
N LEU A 37 -3.11 11.85 -6.83
CA LEU A 37 -2.57 11.07 -7.94
C LEU A 37 -1.04 10.94 -7.93
N ALA A 38 -0.35 11.91 -7.33
CA ALA A 38 1.10 11.94 -7.20
C ALA A 38 1.60 11.24 -5.93
N GLU A 39 0.75 11.03 -4.93
CA GLU A 39 1.08 10.30 -3.72
C GLU A 39 1.35 8.82 -4.03
N PRO A 40 2.59 8.35 -3.82
CA PRO A 40 2.90 6.93 -4.00
C PRO A 40 2.32 6.16 -2.81
N GLY A 41 1.11 5.59 -2.96
CA GLY A 41 0.58 4.71 -1.90
C GLY A 41 -0.88 4.31 -1.91
N THR A 42 -1.75 4.81 -2.79
CA THR A 42 -3.20 4.48 -2.77
C THR A 42 -3.59 3.32 -3.70
N VAL A 43 -2.65 2.78 -4.48
CA VAL A 43 -2.86 1.49 -5.11
C VAL A 43 -2.37 0.44 -4.11
N PRO A 44 -3.25 -0.37 -3.46
CA PRO A 44 -2.77 -1.54 -2.74
C PRO A 44 -1.88 -2.28 -3.74
N PRO A 45 -0.63 -2.65 -3.38
CA PRO A 45 0.25 -3.29 -4.32
C PRO A 45 -0.55 -4.43 -4.93
N GLU A 46 -0.79 -4.37 -6.24
CA GLU A 46 -1.40 -5.51 -6.95
C GLU A 46 -0.65 -6.74 -6.46
N GLU A 47 -1.35 -7.81 -6.10
CA GLU A 47 -0.73 -9.03 -5.60
C GLU A 47 0.29 -9.52 -6.64
N GLN A 48 1.53 -9.07 -6.48
CA GLN A 48 2.61 -9.30 -7.42
C GLN A 48 3.29 -10.58 -6.99
N ARG A 49 3.19 -11.60 -7.82
CA ARG A 49 4.02 -12.80 -7.70
C ARG A 49 5.47 -12.40 -7.97
N LYS A 50 6.28 -12.39 -6.92
CA LYS A 50 7.73 -12.13 -7.01
C LYS A 50 8.48 -13.45 -6.93
N LEU A 51 9.49 -13.61 -7.80
CA LEU A 51 10.46 -14.69 -7.64
C LEU A 51 11.35 -14.35 -6.44
N VAL A 52 11.30 -15.19 -5.40
CA VAL A 52 12.07 -14.99 -4.17
C VAL A 52 12.87 -16.25 -3.84
N THR A 53 13.98 -16.07 -3.13
CA THR A 53 14.75 -17.17 -2.55
C THR A 53 14.45 -17.22 -1.07
N VAL A 54 13.90 -18.35 -0.60
CA VAL A 54 13.63 -18.59 0.82
C VAL A 54 14.76 -19.46 1.38
N LEU A 55 15.44 -18.97 2.41
CA LEU A 55 16.41 -19.75 3.18
C LEU A 55 15.68 -20.40 4.36
N PHE A 56 15.72 -21.72 4.42
CA PHE A 56 15.34 -22.47 5.62
C PHE A 56 16.61 -22.85 6.38
N ALA A 57 16.63 -22.56 7.68
CA ALA A 57 17.70 -22.94 8.58
C ALA A 57 17.09 -23.47 9.88
N ASP A 58 17.72 -24.48 10.48
CA ASP A 58 17.33 -25.09 11.74
C ASP A 58 18.57 -25.29 12.62
N LEU A 59 18.36 -25.31 13.94
CA LEU A 59 19.42 -25.55 14.92
C LEU A 59 19.54 -27.06 15.19
N ALA A 60 20.62 -27.66 14.69
CA ALA A 60 20.92 -29.06 14.97
C ALA A 60 21.11 -29.30 16.48
N GLY A 61 20.39 -30.27 17.03
CA GLY A 61 20.49 -30.64 18.45
C GLY A 61 19.58 -29.83 19.39
N TRP A 62 18.75 -28.92 18.87
CA TRP A 62 17.80 -28.13 19.66
C TRP A 62 16.92 -29.00 20.59
N THR A 63 16.40 -30.12 20.08
CA THR A 63 15.57 -31.05 20.88
C THR A 63 16.30 -31.64 22.07
N ALA A 64 17.59 -31.95 21.93
CA ALA A 64 18.40 -32.52 23.01
C ALA A 64 18.76 -31.45 24.06
N MET A 65 18.99 -30.21 23.62
CA MET A 65 19.25 -29.07 24.51
C MET A 65 18.00 -28.69 25.30
N GLY A 66 16.83 -28.65 24.66
CA GLY A 66 15.57 -28.31 25.31
C GLY A 66 15.14 -29.33 26.38
N GLN A 67 15.56 -30.59 26.30
CA GLN A 67 15.29 -31.60 27.33
C GLN A 67 16.08 -31.38 28.63
N GLN A 68 17.16 -30.58 28.60
CA GLN A 68 17.96 -30.24 29.78
C GLN A 68 17.52 -28.93 30.43
N LEU A 69 16.63 -28.19 29.78
CA LEU A 69 16.07 -26.93 30.25
C LEU A 69 14.70 -27.19 30.89
N ASP A 70 14.31 -26.35 31.85
CA ASP A 70 12.96 -26.43 32.41
C ASP A 70 11.94 -26.17 31.28
N PRO A 71 10.80 -26.90 31.21
CA PRO A 71 9.76 -26.65 30.21
C PRO A 71 9.31 -25.18 30.10
N GLU A 72 9.36 -24.41 31.18
CA GLU A 72 9.05 -22.98 31.20
C GLU A 72 10.13 -22.12 30.49
N GLU A 73 11.38 -22.59 30.42
CA GLU A 73 12.51 -21.91 29.77
C GLU A 73 12.60 -22.15 28.25
N VAL A 74 11.94 -23.20 27.73
CA VAL A 74 11.97 -23.58 26.30
C VAL A 74 10.84 -22.93 25.49
N GLN A 75 9.85 -22.31 26.14
CA GLN A 75 8.62 -21.80 25.51
C GLN A 75 8.59 -20.28 25.29
N LEU A 76 9.67 -19.55 25.61
CA LEU A 76 9.82 -18.11 25.32
C LEU A 76 10.22 -17.86 23.87
#